data_AF-A0A9C8VYK3-F1
#
_entry.id   AF-A0A9C8VYK3-F1
#
_cell.length_a   1.000
_cell.length_b   1.000
_cell.length_c   1.000
_cell.angle_alpha   90.00
_cell.angle_beta   90.00
_cell.angle_gamma   90.00
#
_symmetry.space_group_name_H-M   'P 1'
#
loop_
_entity.id
_entity.type
_entity.pdbx_description
1 polymer ?
#
loop_
_entity_poly.entity_id
_entity_poly.type
_entity_poly.pdbx_seq_one_letter_code
_entity_poly.pdbx_strand_id
1 'polypeptide(L)' 'MQIVFQLLLAAFLGALVGLEREYKRKEAGLRTYSLVSLGAALFVIVAF' A
#
# COMPACT_ATOMS: atom_id res chain seq x y z
N MET A 1 1.34 8.62 17.64
CA MET A 1 -0.01 8.37 17.05
C MET A 1 -0.12 8.73 15.57
N GLN A 2 0.54 9.79 15.06
CA GLN A 2 0.48 10.14 13.62
C GLN A 2 1.02 9.05 12.68
N ILE A 3 2.17 8.44 13.02
CA ILE A 3 2.81 7.40 12.20
C ILE A 3 1.92 6.17 12.00
N VAL A 4 1.24 5.73 13.07
CA VAL A 4 0.31 4.58 13.02
C VAL A 4 -0.87 4.87 12.10
N PHE A 5 -1.39 6.10 12.14
CA PHE A 5 -2.48 6.53 11.28
C PHE A 5 -2.05 6.58 9.80
N GLN A 6 -0.85 7.10 9.51
CA GLN A 6 -0.29 7.13 8.15
C GLN A 6 -0.04 5.73 7.58
N LEU A 7 0.49 4.80 8.40
CA LEU A 7 0.68 3.41 8.00
C LEU A 7 -0.64 2.70 7.70
N LEU A 8 -1.65 2.87 8.56
CA LEU A 8 -2.98 2.32 8.33
C LEU A 8 -3.61 2.87 7.05
N LEU A 9 -3.49 4.18 6.82
CA LEU A 9 -4.06 4.85 5.65
C LEU A 9 -3.35 4.42 4.36
N ALA A 10 -2.02 4.30 4.39
CA ALA A 10 -1.23 3.79 3.27
C ALA A 10 -1.55 2.32 2.96
N ALA A 11 -1.65 1.47 3.98
CA ALA A 11 -2.03 0.06 3.82
C ALA A 11 -3.45 -0.07 3.22
N PHE A 12 -4.40 0.72 3.71
CA PHE A 12 -5.78 0.71 3.21
C PHE A 12 -5.87 1.16 1.75
N LEU A 13 -5.23 2.28 1.39
CA LEU A 13 -5.19 2.77 0.01
C LEU A 13 -4.44 1.82 -0.94
N GLY A 14 -3.31 1.27 -0.49
CA GLY A 14 -2.53 0.29 -1.26
C GLY A 14 -3.30 -1.01 -1.51
N ALA A 15 -4.05 -1.47 -0.51
CA ALA A 15 -4.93 -2.63 -0.64
C ALA A 15 -6.08 -2.34 -1.61
N LEU A 16 -6.73 -1.17 -1.53
CA LEU A 16 -7.82 -0.78 -2.44
C LEU A 16 -7.38 -0.78 -3.91
N VAL A 17 -6.22 -0.18 -4.21
CA VAL A 17 -5.64 -0.15 -5.56
C VAL A 17 -5.25 -1.54 -6.04
N GLY A 18 -4.68 -2.37 -5.15
CA GLY A 18 -4.36 -3.75 -5.45
C GLY A 18 -5.59 -4.60 -5.75
N LEU A 19 -6.70 -4.36 -5.04
CA LEU A 19 -7.95 -5.11 -5.17
C LEU A 19 -8.67 -4.77 -6.48
N GLU A 20 -8.71 -3.49 -6.87
CA GLU A 20 -9.22 -3.08 -8.19
C GLU A 20 -8.41 -3.68 -9.34
N ARG A 21 -7.08 -3.81 -9.18
CA ARG A 21 -6.22 -4.41 -10.22
C ARG A 21 -6.37 -5.90 -10.34
N GLU A 22 -6.52 -6.60 -9.22
CA GLU A 22 -6.78 -8.03 -9.20
C GLU A 22 -8.16 -8.34 -9.80
N TYR A 23 -9.16 -7.51 -9.47
CA TYR A 23 -10.49 -7.59 -10.07
C TYR A 23 -10.46 -7.38 -11.60
N LYS A 24 -9.58 -6.50 -12.09
CA LYS A 24 -9.34 -6.29 -13.54
C LYS A 24 -8.43 -7.34 -14.19
N ARG A 25 -8.09 -8.45 -13.49
CA ARG A 25 -7.21 -9.55 -13.96
C ARG A 25 -5.88 -9.06 -14.55
N LYS A 26 -5.30 -7.99 -13.99
CA LYS A 26 -3.95 -7.53 -14.35
C LYS A 26 -2.92 -8.43 -13.67
N GLU A 27 -1.83 -8.77 -14.36
CA GLU A 27 -0.75 -9.65 -13.86
C GLU A 27 -0.12 -9.16 -12.54
N ALA A 28 -0.12 -7.83 -12.29
CA ALA A 28 0.25 -7.24 -11.02
C ALA A 28 -1.01 -6.92 -10.18
N GLY A 29 -1.34 -7.83 -9.26
CA GLY A 29 -2.53 -7.77 -8.40
C GLY A 29 -2.28 -7.23 -6.98
N LEU A 30 -3.08 -7.71 -6.02
CA LEU A 30 -3.13 -7.22 -4.64
C LEU A 30 -1.79 -7.39 -3.91
N ARG A 31 -1.12 -8.54 -4.08
CA ARG A 31 0.16 -8.83 -3.41
C ARG A 31 1.26 -7.82 -3.76
N THR A 32 1.38 -7.43 -5.03
CA THR A 32 2.46 -6.54 -5.49
C THR A 32 2.23 -5.11 -5.02
N TYR A 33 1.02 -4.59 -5.20
CA TYR A 33 0.68 -3.21 -4.84
C TYR A 33 0.59 -2.99 -3.32
N SER A 34 0.17 -4.00 -2.56
CA SER A 34 0.18 -3.94 -1.09
C SER A 34 1.59 -3.84 -0.54
N LEU A 35 2.54 -4.65 -1.04
CA LEU A 35 3.95 -4.59 -0.63
C LEU A 35 4.62 -3.28 -1.07
N VAL A 36 4.34 -2.78 -2.27
CA VAL A 36 4.88 -1.51 -2.76
C VAL A 36 4.36 -0.32 -1.94
N SER A 37 3.06 -0.28 -1.63
CA SER A 37 2.47 0.75 -0.77
C SER A 37 3.10 0.75 0.64
N LEU A 38 3.20 -0.44 1.24
CA LEU A 38 3.82 -0.59 2.57
C LEU A 38 5.30 -0.18 2.56
N GLY A 39 6.06 -0.57 1.54
CA GLY A 39 7.46 -0.20 1.37
C GLY A 39 7.64 1.32 1.19
N ALA A 40 6.80 1.97 0.38
CA ALA A 40 6.84 3.41 0.20
C ALA A 40 6.49 4.17 1.50
N ALA A 41 5.48 3.71 2.24
CA ALA A 41 5.11 4.30 3.53
C ALA A 41 6.22 4.15 4.58
N LEU A 42 6.82 2.96 4.69
CA LEU A 42 7.99 2.72 5.53
C LEU A 42 9.17 3.60 5.14
N PHE A 43 9.43 3.76 3.84
CA PHE A 43 10.53 4.59 3.36
C PHE A 43 10.33 6.05 3.74
N VAL A 44 9.12 6.60 3.59
CA VAL A 44 8.80 7.98 4.02
C VAL A 44 8.98 8.16 5.53
N ILE A 45 8.62 7.18 6.35
CA ILE A 45 8.77 7.24 7.81
C ILE A 45 10.23 7.12 8.26
N VAL A 46 11.06 6.37 7.52
CA VAL A 46 12.47 6.19 7.87
C VAL A 46 13.34 7.32 7.29
N ALA A 47 12.98 7.85 6.13
CA ALA A 47 13.71 8.93 5.47
C ALA A 47 13.47 10.32 6.07
N PHE A 48 12.50 10.45 7.00
CA PHE A 48 12.09 11.70 7.63
C PHE A 48 12.09 11.56 9.15
#